data_AF-A0A8J7RSN9-F1
#
_entry.id   AF-A0A8J7RSN9-F1
#
_cell.length_a   1.000
_cell.length_b   1.000
_cell.length_c   1.000
_cell.angle_alpha   90.00
_cell.angle_beta   90.00
_cell.angle_gamma   90.00
#
_symmetry.space_group_name_H-M   'P 1'
#
loop_
_entity.id
_entity.type
_entity.pdbx_description
1 polymer ?
#
loop_
_entity_poly.entity_id
_entity_poly.type
_entity_poly.pdbx_seq_one_letter_code
_entity_poly.pdbx_strand_id
1 'polypeptide(L)'
;MSMSDFPKAGPKRLNQTAAYDAVLSRTVMLKKGDQREARTGEWAFILHLQNRSRAGDVGASELLGEFYQMLEDTRPTVAATQVIWIVAADKWVATDALRMTAKLESFTLRAERKLEPWVVEAALSRFGNRRLTVPEQEKIVRVTRTPHKVNWPEWWEAEPFQAKSH
;
A
#
# COMPACT_ATOMS: atom_id res chain seq x y z
N MET A 1 7.12 49.16 -46.25
CA MET A 1 6.08 48.17 -46.61
C MET A 1 6.67 47.32 -47.72
N SER A 2 6.77 45.99 -47.71
CA SER A 2 6.18 44.93 -46.87
C SER A 2 7.07 43.67 -46.98
N MET A 3 7.09 42.85 -45.92
CA MET A 3 7.61 41.47 -45.86
C MET A 3 6.74 40.51 -46.69
N SER A 4 7.29 39.34 -47.08
CA SER A 4 6.64 38.04 -47.39
C SER A 4 7.43 37.31 -48.50
N ASP A 5 7.78 36.02 -48.49
CA ASP A 5 7.60 34.90 -47.57
C ASP A 5 8.63 33.82 -47.97
N PHE A 6 9.53 33.46 -47.07
CA PHE A 6 10.18 32.15 -47.08
C PHE A 6 9.79 31.46 -45.77
N PRO A 7 9.12 30.30 -45.79
CA PRO A 7 8.86 29.56 -44.57
C PRO A 7 10.18 28.95 -44.09
N LYS A 8 10.87 29.67 -43.18
CA LYS A 8 11.88 29.07 -42.32
C LYS A 8 11.14 28.14 -41.37
N ALA A 9 11.05 26.86 -41.75
CA ALA A 9 10.69 25.81 -40.83
C ALA A 9 11.71 25.80 -39.68
N GLY A 10 11.36 26.44 -38.56
CA GLY A 10 12.08 26.29 -37.30
C GLY A 10 12.05 24.81 -36.88
N PRO A 11 13.04 24.36 -36.08
CA PRO A 11 13.11 22.96 -35.68
C PRO A 11 11.79 22.55 -35.03
N LYS A 12 11.10 21.59 -35.67
CA LYS A 12 9.94 20.91 -35.10
C LYS A 12 10.31 20.54 -33.67
N ARG A 13 9.54 20.99 -32.68
CA ARG A 13 9.59 20.46 -31.32
C ARG A 13 9.33 18.96 -31.44
N LEU A 14 10.40 18.16 -31.55
CA LEU A 14 10.30 16.72 -31.34
C LEU A 14 9.72 16.56 -29.94
N ASN A 15 8.67 15.76 -29.83
CA ASN A 15 7.92 15.47 -28.61
C ASN A 15 8.88 15.18 -27.44
N GLN A 16 9.21 16.21 -26.65
CA GLN A 16 10.15 16.10 -25.53
C GLN A 16 9.68 15.04 -24.52
N THR A 17 8.37 14.91 -24.35
CA THR A 17 7.73 13.89 -23.53
C THR A 17 8.17 12.47 -23.92
N ALA A 18 8.29 12.17 -25.22
CA ALA A 18 8.73 10.85 -25.69
C ALA A 18 10.23 10.61 -25.46
N ALA A 19 11.05 11.67 -25.45
CA ALA A 19 12.48 11.56 -25.23
C ALA A 19 12.84 11.28 -23.76
N TYR A 20 12.15 11.94 -22.82
CA TYR A 20 12.33 11.68 -21.39
C TYR A 20 11.81 10.30 -20.99
N ASP A 21 10.64 9.92 -21.50
CA ASP A 21 10.06 8.61 -21.22
C ASP A 21 10.98 7.47 -21.68
N ALA A 22 11.60 7.61 -22.86
CA ALA A 22 12.58 6.66 -23.38
C ALA A 22 13.86 6.51 -22.54
N VAL A 23 14.17 7.47 -21.67
CA VAL A 23 15.33 7.43 -20.77
C VAL A 23 14.92 6.95 -19.37
N LEU A 24 13.82 7.50 -18.85
CA LEU A 24 13.38 7.24 -17.49
C LEU A 24 12.73 5.86 -17.32
N SER A 25 12.07 5.34 -18.37
CA SER A 25 11.51 3.99 -18.35
C SER A 25 12.57 2.88 -18.48
N ARG A 26 13.84 3.23 -18.78
CA ARG A 26 14.89 2.20 -18.91
C ARG A 26 15.24 1.58 -17.58
N THR A 27 15.45 0.27 -17.57
CA THR A 27 15.99 -0.40 -16.40
C THR A 27 17.48 -0.08 -16.23
N VAL A 28 17.86 0.33 -15.03
CA VAL A 28 19.22 0.61 -14.61
C VAL A 28 19.57 -0.20 -13.37
N MET A 29 20.83 -0.59 -13.26
CA MET A 29 21.33 -1.34 -12.11
C MET A 29 21.84 -0.36 -11.04
N LEU A 30 21.20 -0.36 -9.88
CA LEU A 30 21.62 0.40 -8.72
C LEU A 30 22.48 -0.47 -7.81
N LYS A 31 23.52 0.10 -7.23
CA LYS A 31 24.37 -0.55 -6.23
C LYS A 31 24.16 0.11 -4.87
N LYS A 32 23.80 -0.68 -3.86
CA LYS A 32 23.70 -0.24 -2.46
C LYS A 32 24.52 -1.19 -1.59
N GLY A 33 25.71 -0.76 -1.18
CA GLY A 33 26.69 -1.66 -0.57
C GLY A 33 27.06 -2.78 -1.55
N ASP A 34 26.95 -4.04 -1.13
CA ASP A 34 27.20 -5.21 -1.98
C ASP A 34 25.97 -5.70 -2.75
N GLN A 35 24.81 -5.10 -2.52
CA GLN A 35 23.58 -5.48 -3.21
C GLN A 35 23.44 -4.71 -4.53
N ARG A 36 23.01 -5.42 -5.58
CA ARG A 36 22.64 -4.84 -6.88
C ARG A 36 21.16 -5.02 -7.11
N GLU A 37 20.47 -3.96 -7.50
CA GLU A 37 19.03 -3.96 -7.73
C GLU A 37 18.70 -3.33 -9.08
N ALA A 38 17.87 -4.00 -9.88
CA ALA A 38 17.36 -3.47 -11.13
C ALA A 38 16.16 -2.55 -10.85
N ARG A 39 16.23 -1.28 -11.25
CA ARG A 39 15.19 -0.25 -11.05
C ARG A 39 15.00 0.57 -12.31
N THR A 40 13.94 1.39 -12.40
CA THR A 40 13.77 2.30 -13.54
C THR A 40 14.70 3.51 -13.44
N GLY A 41 14.92 4.17 -14.57
CA GLY A 41 15.66 5.42 -14.67
C GLY A 41 14.98 6.55 -13.88
N GLU A 42 13.64 6.58 -13.78
CA GLU A 42 12.95 7.51 -12.86
C GLU A 42 13.47 7.33 -11.43
N TRP A 43 13.49 6.08 -10.95
CA TRP A 43 13.86 5.79 -9.57
C TRP A 43 15.31 6.15 -9.29
N ALA A 44 16.20 5.89 -10.24
CA ALA A 44 17.59 6.29 -10.16
C ALA A 44 17.76 7.81 -10.13
N PHE A 45 16.95 8.55 -10.89
CA PHE A 45 16.96 10.00 -10.92
C PHE A 45 16.48 10.61 -9.59
N ILE A 46 15.38 10.10 -9.02
CA ILE A 46 14.90 10.53 -7.70
C ILE A 46 15.95 10.26 -6.62
N LEU A 47 16.56 9.08 -6.61
CA LEU A 47 17.63 8.74 -5.67
C LEU A 47 18.87 9.64 -5.83
N HIS A 48 19.21 10.00 -7.07
CA HIS A 48 20.30 10.94 -7.34
C HIS A 48 20.00 12.32 -6.73
N LEU A 49 18.79 12.84 -6.91
CA LEU A 49 18.38 14.12 -6.31
C LEU A 49 18.40 14.05 -4.78
N GLN A 50 17.94 12.94 -4.18
CA GLN A 50 17.96 12.76 -2.72
C GLN A 50 19.39 12.76 -2.16
N ASN A 51 20.33 12.11 -2.86
CA ASN A 51 21.73 12.11 -2.44
C ASN A 51 22.37 13.51 -2.56
N ARG A 52 22.04 14.27 -3.61
CA ARG A 52 22.49 15.66 -3.75
C ARG A 52 21.91 16.57 -2.67
N SER A 53 20.62 16.44 -2.39
CA SER A 53 19.96 17.19 -1.30
C SER A 53 20.62 16.91 0.06
N ARG A 54 20.89 15.64 0.38
CA ARG A 54 21.65 15.26 1.60
C ARG A 54 23.07 15.81 1.65
N ALA A 55 23.69 16.03 0.49
CA ALA A 55 25.00 16.66 0.39
C ALA A 55 24.94 18.21 0.50
N GLY A 56 23.76 18.79 0.74
CA GLY A 56 23.58 20.24 0.90
C GLY A 56 23.23 20.99 -0.38
N ASP A 57 22.90 20.27 -1.46
CA ASP A 57 22.46 20.90 -2.70
C ASP A 57 21.03 21.46 -2.57
N VAL A 58 20.93 22.78 -2.52
CA VAL A 58 19.66 23.50 -2.35
C VAL A 58 18.72 23.28 -3.53
N GLY A 59 19.23 23.32 -4.77
CA GLY A 59 18.40 23.13 -5.96
C GLY A 59 17.85 21.71 -6.07
N ALA A 60 18.63 20.70 -5.66
CA ALA A 60 18.11 19.33 -5.56
C ALA A 60 17.04 19.17 -4.46
N SER A 61 17.16 19.93 -3.37
CA SER A 61 16.19 19.93 -2.27
C SER A 61 14.87 20.59 -2.68
N GLU A 62 14.94 21.71 -3.39
CA GLU A 62 13.78 22.42 -3.93
C GLU A 62 13.01 21.55 -4.94
N LEU A 63 13.71 20.94 -5.90
CA LEU A 63 13.10 20.05 -6.89
C LEU A 63 12.42 18.83 -6.25
N LEU A 64 12.99 18.26 -5.18
CA LEU A 64 12.34 17.19 -4.43
C LEU A 64 11.10 17.68 -3.69
N GLY A 65 11.17 18.88 -3.10
CA GLY A 65 10.02 19.52 -2.44
C GLY A 65 8.85 19.72 -3.40
N GLU A 66 9.11 20.30 -4.58
CA GLU A 66 8.11 20.47 -5.65
C GLU A 66 7.53 19.14 -6.10
N PHE A 67 8.37 18.12 -6.29
CA PHE A 67 7.92 16.79 -6.68
C PHE A 67 7.01 16.15 -5.61
N TYR A 68 7.36 16.25 -4.32
CA TYR A 68 6.52 15.72 -3.24
C TYR A 68 5.22 16.51 -3.08
N GLN A 69 5.26 17.83 -3.22
CA GLN A 69 4.05 18.66 -3.21
C GLN A 69 3.11 18.29 -4.35
N MET A 70 3.64 18.13 -5.57
CA MET A 70 2.86 17.65 -6.72
C MET A 70 2.24 16.28 -6.45
N LEU A 71 2.97 15.36 -5.80
CA LEU A 71 2.42 14.06 -5.42
C LEU A 71 1.30 14.18 -4.39
N GLU A 72 1.37 15.15 -3.47
CA GLU A 72 0.31 15.45 -2.50
C GLU A 72 -0.91 16.09 -3.17
N ASP A 73 -0.71 17.05 -4.06
CA ASP A 73 -1.77 17.74 -4.80
C ASP A 73 -2.49 16.81 -5.79
N THR A 74 -1.77 15.81 -6.31
CA THR A 74 -2.35 14.77 -7.18
C THR A 74 -2.99 13.64 -6.38
N ARG A 75 -2.91 13.64 -5.04
CA ARG A 75 -3.73 12.71 -4.24
C ARG A 75 -5.18 13.13 -4.42
N PRO A 76 -6.03 12.27 -4.99
CA PRO A 76 -7.43 12.62 -5.13
C PRO A 76 -8.01 12.93 -3.75
N THR A 77 -8.58 14.12 -3.57
CA THR A 77 -9.40 14.50 -2.41
C THR A 77 -10.73 13.76 -2.49
N VAL A 78 -10.66 12.44 -2.42
CA VAL A 78 -11.81 11.54 -2.38
C VAL A 78 -11.58 10.71 -1.13
N ALA A 79 -12.64 10.42 -0.36
CA ALA A 79 -12.59 9.47 0.76
C ALA A 79 -11.99 8.14 0.27
N ALA A 80 -10.67 8.02 0.36
CA ALA A 80 -9.93 7.03 -0.40
C ALA A 80 -9.99 5.71 0.35
N THR A 81 -10.68 4.73 -0.23
CA THR A 81 -10.49 3.34 0.15
C THR A 81 -9.06 2.97 -0.23
N GLN A 82 -8.15 2.99 0.73
CA GLN A 82 -6.76 2.57 0.54
C GLN A 82 -6.72 1.06 0.31
N VAL A 83 -6.54 0.64 -0.94
CA VAL A 83 -6.34 -0.77 -1.28
C VAL A 83 -4.84 -1.07 -1.18
N ILE A 84 -4.42 -1.69 -0.08
CA ILE A 84 -3.05 -2.16 0.13
C ILE A 84 -2.92 -3.56 -0.49
N TRP A 85 -2.13 -3.69 -1.55
CA TRP A 85 -1.76 -5.00 -2.11
C TRP A 85 -0.52 -5.53 -1.39
N ILE A 86 -0.67 -6.60 -0.62
CA ILE A 86 0.46 -7.32 -0.02
C ILE A 86 0.63 -8.65 -0.74
N VAL A 87 1.74 -8.79 -1.47
CA VAL A 87 2.18 -10.07 -2.03
C VAL A 87 3.13 -10.70 -1.01
N ALA A 88 2.66 -11.73 -0.29
CA ALA A 88 3.48 -12.46 0.67
C ALA A 88 3.61 -13.93 0.27
N ALA A 89 4.78 -14.52 0.51
CA ALA A 89 5.07 -15.93 0.23
C ALA A 89 4.27 -16.89 1.15
N ASP A 90 3.82 -16.40 2.30
CA ASP A 90 2.98 -17.12 3.27
C ASP A 90 1.78 -16.23 3.65
N LYS A 91 0.58 -16.84 3.71
CA LYS A 91 -0.66 -16.21 4.17
C LYS A 91 -0.51 -15.52 5.52
N TRP A 92 0.32 -16.06 6.41
CA TRP A 92 0.55 -15.52 7.74
C TRP A 92 1.35 -14.22 7.75
N VAL A 93 2.29 -14.07 6.81
CA VAL A 93 3.08 -12.83 6.67
C VAL A 93 2.19 -11.69 6.18
N ALA A 94 1.27 -11.98 5.25
CA ALA A 94 0.28 -10.99 4.81
C ALA A 94 -0.69 -10.60 5.94
N THR A 95 -1.21 -11.57 6.70
CA THR A 95 -2.17 -11.28 7.77
C THR A 95 -1.54 -10.53 8.94
N ASP A 96 -0.26 -10.79 9.27
CA ASP A 96 0.46 -10.03 10.29
C ASP A 96 0.76 -8.60 9.83
N ALA A 97 1.19 -8.42 8.58
CA ALA A 97 1.43 -7.09 8.01
C ALA A 97 0.16 -6.24 7.98
N LEU A 98 -1.00 -6.85 7.71
CA LEU A 98 -2.30 -6.19 7.75
C LEU A 98 -2.90 -6.09 9.15
N ARG A 99 -2.24 -6.62 10.19
CA ARG A 99 -2.77 -6.71 11.57
C ARG A 99 -4.15 -7.38 11.64
N MET A 100 -4.36 -8.38 10.79
CA MET A 100 -5.59 -9.16 10.72
C MET A 100 -5.63 -10.28 11.76
N THR A 101 -4.45 -10.73 12.19
CA THR A 101 -4.29 -11.81 13.15
C THR A 101 -3.39 -11.37 14.29
N ALA A 102 -3.67 -11.86 15.49
CA ALA A 102 -2.81 -11.73 16.64
C ALA A 102 -2.38 -13.11 17.14
N LYS A 103 -1.10 -13.21 17.48
CA LYS A 103 -0.47 -14.40 18.07
C LYS A 103 -0.66 -14.31 19.59
N LEU A 104 -1.39 -15.26 20.19
CA LEU A 104 -1.73 -15.20 21.63
C LEU A 104 -0.62 -15.70 22.56
N GLU A 105 0.27 -16.58 22.09
CA GLU A 105 1.48 -16.95 22.82
C GLU A 105 2.72 -16.84 21.93
N SER A 106 3.66 -15.99 22.32
CA SER A 106 4.90 -15.79 21.58
C SER A 106 5.87 -16.96 21.69
N PHE A 107 5.73 -17.84 22.69
CA PHE A 107 6.79 -18.78 23.13
C PHE A 107 6.55 -20.27 22.84
N THR A 108 5.47 -20.67 22.16
CA THR A 108 5.23 -22.07 21.78
C THR A 108 5.16 -22.25 20.26
N LEU A 109 5.71 -23.37 19.76
CA LEU A 109 5.66 -23.79 18.34
C LEU A 109 4.22 -23.98 17.80
N ARG A 110 3.23 -24.03 18.70
CA ARG A 110 1.79 -24.15 18.40
C ARG A 110 1.00 -22.90 18.79
N ALA A 111 1.61 -21.73 18.71
CA ALA A 111 0.95 -20.48 19.02
C ALA A 111 -0.35 -20.33 18.24
N GLU A 112 -1.48 -20.37 18.95
CA GLU A 112 -2.79 -20.18 18.37
C GLU A 112 -2.92 -18.73 17.87
N ARG A 113 -3.17 -18.56 16.57
CA ARG A 113 -3.43 -17.26 15.95
C ARG A 113 -4.93 -17.04 15.94
N LYS A 114 -5.36 -15.90 16.47
CA LYS A 114 -6.76 -15.47 16.45
C LYS A 114 -6.97 -14.26 15.57
N LEU A 115 -8.17 -14.17 14.98
CA LEU A 115 -8.59 -13.04 14.16
C LEU A 115 -8.83 -11.81 15.03
N GLU A 116 -8.41 -10.65 14.55
CA GLU A 116 -8.81 -9.38 15.14
C GLU A 116 -10.30 -9.08 14.89
N PRO A 117 -11.01 -8.44 15.83
CA PRO A 117 -12.43 -8.12 15.70
C PRO A 117 -12.80 -7.42 14.39
N TRP A 118 -12.01 -6.43 13.98
CA TRP A 118 -12.28 -5.64 12.77
C TRP A 118 -12.29 -6.49 11.49
N VAL A 119 -11.51 -7.58 11.44
CA VAL A 119 -11.48 -8.50 10.28
C VAL A 119 -12.80 -9.25 10.16
N VAL A 120 -13.34 -9.66 11.31
CA VAL A 120 -14.62 -10.37 11.38
C VAL A 120 -15.74 -9.44 10.92
N GLU A 121 -15.77 -8.21 11.41
CA GLU A 121 -16.74 -7.19 10.98
C GLU A 121 -16.64 -6.90 9.48
N ALA A 122 -15.42 -6.72 8.96
CA ALA A 122 -15.19 -6.48 7.54
C ALA A 122 -15.62 -7.68 6.67
N ALA A 123 -15.42 -8.91 7.15
CA ALA A 123 -15.86 -10.12 6.47
C ALA A 123 -17.39 -10.26 6.48
N LEU A 124 -18.02 -10.05 7.64
CA LEU A 124 -19.49 -10.10 7.78
C LEU A 124 -20.18 -9.02 6.95
N SER A 125 -19.59 -7.83 6.86
CA SER A 125 -20.11 -6.75 6.00
C SER A 125 -20.14 -7.14 4.51
N ARG A 126 -19.21 -7.99 4.07
CA ARG A 126 -19.15 -8.51 2.69
C ARG A 126 -20.09 -9.69 2.44
N PHE A 127 -20.61 -10.33 3.49
CA PHE A 127 -21.52 -11.46 3.38
C PHE A 127 -22.91 -11.08 2.87
N GLY A 128 -23.27 -9.79 2.94
CA GLY A 128 -24.56 -9.28 2.46
C GLY A 128 -25.72 -10.01 3.14
N ASN A 129 -26.60 -10.62 2.34
CA ASN A 129 -27.79 -11.33 2.83
C ASN A 129 -27.51 -12.78 3.29
N ARG A 130 -26.28 -13.28 3.12
CA ARG A 130 -25.95 -14.65 3.53
C ARG A 130 -25.79 -14.70 5.04
N ARG A 131 -26.61 -15.53 5.68
CA ARG A 131 -26.50 -15.84 7.11
C ARG A 131 -25.64 -17.09 7.31
N LEU A 132 -24.88 -17.09 8.40
CA LEU A 132 -24.12 -18.26 8.84
C LEU A 132 -24.99 -19.13 9.73
N THR A 133 -24.80 -20.44 9.64
CA THR A 133 -25.42 -21.39 10.56
C THR A 133 -24.81 -21.25 11.95
N VAL A 134 -25.55 -21.62 13.01
CA VAL A 134 -25.07 -21.55 14.40
C VAL A 134 -23.69 -22.22 14.59
N PRO A 135 -23.41 -23.42 14.02
CA PRO A 135 -22.08 -24.03 14.13
C PRO A 135 -20.95 -23.22 13.46
N GLU A 136 -21.25 -22.53 12.36
CA GLU A 136 -20.28 -21.62 11.71
C GLU A 136 -20.03 -20.37 12.56
N GLN A 137 -21.09 -19.84 13.18
CA GLN A 137 -20.99 -18.71 14.11
C GLN A 137 -20.12 -19.06 15.32
N GLU A 138 -20.34 -20.21 15.95
CA GLU A 138 -19.50 -20.71 17.07
C GLU A 138 -18.03 -20.83 16.68
N LYS A 139 -17.76 -21.34 15.47
CA LYS A 139 -16.39 -21.44 14.94
C LYS A 139 -15.76 -20.07 14.82
N ILE A 140 -16.49 -19.07 14.33
CA ILE A 140 -16.01 -17.69 14.21
C ILE A 140 -15.75 -17.08 15.57
N VAL A 141 -16.67 -17.24 16.54
CA VAL A 141 -16.46 -16.79 17.92
C VAL A 141 -15.18 -17.38 18.50
N ARG A 142 -14.95 -18.70 18.34
CA ARG A 142 -13.77 -19.38 18.88
C ARG A 142 -12.45 -18.85 18.33
N VAL A 143 -12.39 -18.58 17.02
CA VAL A 143 -11.17 -18.10 16.34
C VAL A 143 -10.97 -16.60 16.44
N THR A 144 -11.91 -15.86 17.02
CA THR A 144 -11.82 -14.40 17.21
C THR A 144 -11.15 -14.08 18.53
N ARG A 145 -10.20 -13.14 18.54
CA ARG A 145 -9.39 -12.83 19.73
C ARG A 145 -10.21 -12.27 20.87
N THR A 146 -11.05 -11.28 20.58
CA THR A 146 -11.94 -10.64 21.55
C THR A 146 -13.35 -10.55 20.95
N PRO A 147 -14.13 -11.65 20.99
CA PRO A 147 -15.45 -11.72 20.35
C PRO A 147 -16.44 -10.67 20.88
N HIS A 148 -16.32 -10.28 22.15
CA HIS A 148 -17.14 -9.24 22.78
C HIS A 148 -16.90 -7.82 22.23
N LYS A 149 -15.88 -7.62 21.40
CA LYS A 149 -15.60 -6.32 20.75
C LYS A 149 -16.10 -6.24 19.31
N VAL A 150 -16.72 -7.31 18.81
CA VAL A 150 -17.27 -7.35 17.44
C VAL A 150 -18.71 -6.86 17.48
N ASN A 151 -19.06 -5.99 16.53
CA ASN A 151 -20.43 -5.62 16.24
C ASN A 151 -21.13 -6.75 15.47
N TRP A 152 -21.67 -7.73 16.21
CA TRP A 152 -22.36 -8.86 15.61
C TRP A 152 -23.67 -8.43 14.95
N PRO A 153 -24.01 -8.98 13.76
CA PRO A 153 -25.30 -8.72 13.12
C PRO A 153 -26.48 -9.20 13.98
N GLU A 154 -27.65 -8.59 13.81
CA GLU A 154 -28.85 -8.94 14.60
C GLU A 154 -29.29 -10.41 14.46
N TRP A 155 -28.96 -11.06 13.35
CA TRP A 155 -29.26 -12.47 13.11
C TRP A 155 -28.27 -13.43 13.80
N TRP A 156 -27.28 -12.91 14.52
CA TRP A 156 -26.27 -13.70 15.21
C TRP A 156 -26.85 -14.31 16.49
N GLU A 157 -26.65 -15.61 16.67
CA GLU A 157 -27.23 -16.40 17.76
C GLU A 157 -26.16 -16.99 18.68
N ALA A 158 -24.92 -17.24 18.19
CA ALA A 158 -23.86 -17.83 19.01
C ALA A 158 -23.35 -16.84 20.07
N GLU A 159 -23.30 -17.27 21.34
CA GLU A 159 -22.86 -16.43 22.46
C GLU A 159 -21.39 -16.01 22.33
N PRO A 160 -21.07 -14.70 22.28
CA PRO A 160 -19.70 -14.21 22.20
C PRO A 160 -18.97 -14.20 23.56
N PHE A 161 -19.51 -14.86 24.60
CA PHE A 161 -19.01 -14.79 25.97
C PHE A 161 -18.16 -16.00 26.35
N GLN A 162 -16.85 -15.80 26.53
CA GLN A 162 -16.05 -16.57 27.50
C GLN A 162 -15.14 -15.62 28.26
N ALA A 163 -15.66 -15.00 29.31
CA ALA A 163 -14.82 -14.59 30.42
C ALA A 163 -14.47 -15.84 31.22
N LYS A 164 -13.26 -16.37 31.04
CA LYS A 164 -12.65 -17.23 32.06
C LYS A 164 -11.85 -16.33 32.99
N SER A 165 -12.46 -16.00 34.13
CA SER A 165 -11.73 -15.71 35.36
C SER A 165 -10.85 -16.91 35.68
N HIS A 166 -9.54 -16.71 35.76
CA HIS A 166 -8.63 -17.38 36.69
C HIS A 166 -7.27 -16.68 36.64
#